data_AF-A0A3N4P0G3-F1
#
_entry.id   AF-A0A3N4P0G3-F1
#
_cell.length_a   1.000
_cell.length_b   1.000
_cell.length_c   1.000
_cell.angle_alpha   90.00
_cell.angle_beta   90.00
_cell.angle_gamma   90.00
#
_symmetry.space_group_name_H-M   'P 1'
#
loop_
_entity.id
_entity.type
_entity.pdbx_description
1 polymer ?
#
loop_
_entity_poly.entity_id
_entity_poly.type
_entity_poly.pdbx_seq_one_letter_code
_entity_poly.pdbx_strand_id
1 'polypeptide(L)'
;MVSINGTEIGTTQLNAVPYAINAGNVQWYTIGKHIENRNAGNVKVKNSLEADGTIKLTLGSIVNEVSVDGTLSGNSDKAIPTEQVVKAYVDVNGSSGLEKITEEGSTGWRLKGTDPNNYVTTGGDAIDLSSIVSGVSYSTFGATGINSIAMGIETKASGYNVLCKRTRLVNFIGY
;
A
#
# COMPACT_ATOMS: atom_id res chain seq x y z
N MET A 1 39.99 55.74 2.37
CA MET A 1 38.96 56.23 1.44
C MET A 1 39.00 55.37 0.18
N VAL A 2 37.88 54.80 -0.22
CA VAL A 2 37.81 53.99 -1.45
C VAL A 2 37.38 54.94 -2.56
N SER A 3 38.20 55.08 -3.59
CA SER A 3 37.95 55.94 -4.74
C SER A 3 38.06 55.13 -6.02
N ILE A 4 37.20 55.41 -6.98
CA ILE A 4 37.29 54.84 -8.33
C ILE A 4 37.44 56.01 -9.30
N ASN A 5 38.49 55.95 -10.14
CA ASN A 5 38.88 57.01 -11.08
C ASN A 5 39.07 58.40 -10.43
N GLY A 6 39.59 58.43 -9.21
CA GLY A 6 39.91 59.67 -8.50
C GLY A 6 38.72 60.38 -7.86
N THR A 7 37.49 59.89 -8.05
CA THR A 7 36.32 60.38 -7.32
C THR A 7 36.16 59.59 -6.04
N GLU A 8 36.17 60.29 -4.90
CA GLU A 8 36.00 59.70 -3.60
C GLU A 8 34.56 59.21 -3.44
N ILE A 9 34.40 57.90 -3.26
CA ILE A 9 33.10 57.30 -3.06
C ILE A 9 32.82 57.31 -1.56
N GLY A 10 31.92 58.20 -1.13
CA GLY A 10 31.51 58.31 0.25
C GLY A 10 30.90 57.01 0.78
N THR A 11 31.01 56.79 2.09
CA THR A 11 30.51 55.58 2.78
C THR A 11 29.01 55.32 2.54
N THR A 12 28.26 56.32 2.07
CA THR A 12 26.84 56.21 1.70
C THR A 12 26.58 55.42 0.41
N GLN A 13 27.52 55.32 -0.54
CA GLN A 13 27.34 54.44 -1.72
C GLN A 13 27.51 52.95 -1.37
N LEU A 14 27.92 52.64 -0.13
CA LEU A 14 27.81 51.29 0.43
C LEU A 14 26.36 50.93 0.86
N ASN A 15 25.38 51.84 0.79
CA ASN A 15 23.97 51.54 1.08
C ASN A 15 23.23 50.79 -0.05
N ALA A 16 23.88 50.49 -1.18
CA ALA A 16 23.25 49.78 -2.30
C ALA A 16 23.36 48.24 -2.20
N VAL A 17 23.35 47.70 -0.97
CA VAL A 17 22.99 46.31 -0.76
C VAL A 17 21.60 46.17 -0.11
N PRO A 18 20.51 46.68 -0.74
CA PRO A 18 19.18 46.08 -0.57
C PRO A 18 19.16 44.57 -0.88
N TYR A 19 20.23 44.05 -1.49
CA TYR A 19 20.46 42.64 -1.72
C TYR A 19 21.47 42.08 -0.72
N ALA A 20 21.13 42.07 0.57
CA ALA A 20 21.85 41.29 1.60
C ALA A 20 21.88 39.76 1.31
N ILE A 21 21.73 39.38 0.04
CA ILE A 21 22.04 38.13 -0.62
C ILE A 21 23.54 38.10 -1.04
N ASN A 22 24.36 39.09 -0.68
CA ASN A 22 25.84 39.00 -0.77
C ASN A 22 26.58 39.35 0.53
N ALA A 23 25.98 39.13 1.69
CA ALA A 23 26.75 38.99 2.93
C ALA A 23 27.41 37.61 2.95
N GLY A 24 28.65 37.46 3.45
CA GLY A 24 29.37 36.18 3.55
C GLY A 24 28.68 35.07 4.39
N ASN A 25 27.45 35.33 4.83
CA ASN A 25 26.57 34.46 5.61
C ASN A 25 25.40 33.93 4.76
N VAL A 26 25.37 34.23 3.46
CA VAL A 26 24.27 33.92 2.56
C VAL A 26 24.31 32.44 2.20
N GLN A 27 23.32 31.70 2.69
CA GLN A 27 23.21 30.25 2.57
C GLN A 27 22.76 29.77 1.17
N TRP A 28 22.43 30.72 0.30
CA TRP A 28 21.88 30.50 -1.03
C TRP A 28 22.29 31.63 -1.97
N TYR A 29 23.08 31.34 -3.00
CA TYR A 29 23.44 32.36 -3.99
C TYR A 29 22.85 32.02 -5.35
N THR A 30 22.42 33.06 -6.06
CA THR A 30 21.94 32.93 -7.43
C THR A 30 23.12 32.78 -8.37
N ILE A 31 23.19 31.67 -9.09
CA ILE A 31 24.13 31.47 -10.20
C ILE A 31 23.32 31.53 -11.48
N GLY A 32 23.33 32.70 -12.12
CA GLY A 32 22.44 32.94 -13.25
C GLY A 32 20.98 32.73 -12.83
N LYS A 33 20.36 31.62 -13.26
CA LYS A 33 18.95 31.28 -12.99
C LYS A 33 18.73 30.27 -11.86
N HIS A 34 19.78 29.68 -11.28
CA HIS A 34 19.68 28.65 -10.24
C HIS A 34 20.02 29.18 -8.85
N ILE A 35 19.50 28.52 -7.82
CA ILE A 35 19.77 28.80 -6.41
C ILE A 35 20.56 27.61 -5.85
N GLU A 36 21.83 27.83 -5.45
CA GLU A 36 22.66 26.77 -4.86
C GLU A 36 22.73 26.88 -3.35
N ASN A 37 22.52 25.75 -2.68
CA ASN A 37 22.72 25.65 -1.24
C ASN A 37 24.21 25.47 -0.94
N ARG A 38 24.80 26.33 -0.11
CA ARG A 38 26.20 26.17 0.35
C ARG A 38 26.31 25.64 1.78
N ASN A 39 25.20 25.27 2.39
CA ASN A 39 25.19 24.62 3.69
C ASN A 39 25.86 23.26 3.58
N ALA A 40 26.81 22.98 4.46
CA ALA A 40 27.43 21.67 4.61
C ALA A 40 26.50 20.61 5.25
N GLY A 41 25.18 20.82 5.22
CA GLY A 41 24.18 20.02 5.92
C GLY A 41 22.79 20.06 5.25
N ASN A 42 21.78 19.47 5.90
CA ASN A 42 20.45 19.25 5.32
C ASN A 42 19.77 20.53 4.80
N VAL A 43 19.15 20.42 3.62
CA VAL A 43 18.38 21.48 2.96
C VAL A 43 16.90 21.40 3.35
N LYS A 44 16.33 22.47 3.93
CA LYS A 44 14.93 22.51 4.40
C LYS A 44 14.06 23.45 3.56
N VAL A 45 12.88 22.99 3.14
CA VAL A 45 11.89 23.75 2.37
C VAL A 45 10.63 23.92 3.23
N LYS A 46 10.18 25.17 3.47
CA LYS A 46 9.24 25.53 4.57
C LYS A 46 7.77 25.16 4.29
N ASN A 47 7.36 25.10 3.02
CA ASN A 47 6.03 24.69 2.57
C ASN A 47 6.17 23.49 1.65
N SER A 48 5.38 23.39 0.58
CA SER A 48 5.66 22.41 -0.46
C SER A 48 7.08 22.60 -0.98
N LEU A 49 7.82 21.50 -1.08
CA LEU A 49 8.81 21.42 -2.15
C LEU A 49 8.05 21.17 -3.44
N GLU A 50 7.38 22.23 -3.89
CA GLU A 50 7.00 22.41 -5.27
C GLU A 50 8.30 22.72 -6.01
N ALA A 51 9.03 21.66 -6.28
CA ALA A 51 9.93 21.74 -7.39
C ALA A 51 9.04 21.85 -8.62
N ASP A 52 9.18 22.92 -9.39
CA ASP A 52 8.75 22.97 -10.79
C ASP A 52 9.60 21.98 -11.64
N GLY A 53 10.05 20.88 -11.01
CA GLY A 53 11.24 20.06 -11.27
C GLY A 53 11.39 18.91 -10.24
N THR A 54 12.61 18.43 -9.95
CA THR A 54 12.87 17.18 -9.19
C THR A 54 13.46 17.37 -7.77
N ILE A 55 13.23 16.41 -6.86
CA ILE A 55 13.76 16.32 -5.49
C ILE A 55 14.81 15.18 -5.39
N LYS A 56 15.99 15.41 -4.78
CA LYS A 56 17.12 14.44 -4.68
C LYS A 56 17.58 14.23 -3.22
N LEU A 57 17.75 12.98 -2.77
CA LEU A 57 18.10 12.59 -1.38
C LEU A 57 19.41 11.78 -1.33
N THR A 58 20.27 11.98 -0.33
CA THR A 58 21.68 11.51 -0.38
C THR A 58 22.13 10.57 0.75
N LEU A 59 21.36 10.34 1.84
CA LEU A 59 21.71 9.46 2.99
C LEU A 59 20.47 8.81 3.66
N GLY A 60 20.64 7.58 4.16
CA GLY A 60 19.59 6.60 4.51
C GLY A 60 19.78 5.32 3.68
N SER A 61 18.97 4.27 3.86
CA SER A 61 18.80 3.35 2.72
C SER A 61 18.30 4.23 1.58
N ILE A 62 19.02 4.22 0.46
CA ILE A 62 18.74 5.14 -0.64
C ILE A 62 17.36 4.76 -1.16
N VAL A 63 16.36 5.53 -0.75
CA VAL A 63 15.01 5.42 -1.25
C VAL A 63 15.04 6.09 -2.60
N ASN A 64 15.29 5.28 -3.62
CA ASN A 64 15.55 5.73 -4.97
C ASN A 64 14.26 5.77 -5.82
N GLU A 65 13.12 5.36 -5.27
CA GLU A 65 11.87 5.22 -6.01
C GLU A 65 10.62 5.46 -5.15
N VAL A 66 9.58 6.00 -5.78
CA VAL A 66 8.18 5.82 -5.35
C VAL A 66 7.58 4.66 -6.16
N SER A 67 7.39 3.50 -5.57
CA SER A 67 7.20 2.20 -6.24
C SER A 67 5.77 1.87 -6.65
N VAL A 68 5.65 1.25 -7.83
CA VAL A 68 4.42 0.64 -8.37
C VAL A 68 4.42 -0.90 -8.31
N ASP A 69 5.36 -1.52 -7.58
CA ASP A 69 5.38 -2.97 -7.37
C ASP A 69 4.29 -3.45 -6.40
N GLY A 70 3.18 -3.94 -6.96
CA GLY A 70 2.04 -4.48 -6.22
C GLY A 70 2.33 -5.73 -5.38
N THR A 71 3.52 -6.34 -5.52
CA THR A 71 3.86 -7.57 -4.79
C THR A 71 4.43 -7.30 -3.40
N LEU A 72 4.97 -6.10 -3.15
CA LEU A 72 5.72 -5.74 -1.93
C LEU A 72 6.70 -6.86 -1.49
N SER A 73 7.27 -7.59 -2.45
CA SER A 73 8.08 -8.79 -2.20
C SER A 73 9.53 -8.47 -1.85
N GLY A 74 9.98 -7.24 -2.16
CA GLY A 74 11.26 -6.69 -1.72
C GLY A 74 11.17 -5.93 -0.39
N ASN A 75 12.33 -5.63 0.22
CA ASN A 75 12.37 -4.81 1.43
C ASN A 75 12.08 -3.33 1.11
N SER A 76 11.24 -2.69 1.93
CA SER A 76 10.85 -1.28 1.81
C SER A 76 11.98 -0.26 1.99
N ASP A 77 13.20 -0.73 2.27
CA ASP A 77 14.38 0.12 2.48
C ASP A 77 14.81 0.86 1.20
N LYS A 78 14.36 0.46 0.01
CA LYS A 78 14.76 1.08 -1.27
C LYS A 78 13.65 1.83 -1.99
N ALA A 79 12.38 1.73 -1.55
CA ALA A 79 11.29 2.40 -2.25
C ALA A 79 10.09 2.77 -1.37
N ILE A 80 9.38 3.83 -1.77
CA ILE A 80 8.12 4.32 -1.18
C ILE A 80 6.96 3.79 -2.02
N PRO A 81 6.14 2.81 -1.60
CA PRO A 81 5.05 2.33 -2.43
C PRO A 81 3.97 3.40 -2.69
N THR A 82 3.39 3.39 -3.89
CA THR A 82 2.20 4.18 -4.23
C THR A 82 0.95 3.62 -3.55
N GLU A 83 -0.09 4.44 -3.41
CA GLU A 83 -1.39 3.99 -2.86
C GLU A 83 -2.00 2.84 -3.68
N GLN A 84 -1.84 2.84 -5.00
CA GLN A 84 -2.31 1.78 -5.88
C GLN A 84 -1.66 0.43 -5.54
N VAL A 85 -0.36 0.44 -5.27
CA VAL A 85 0.38 -0.76 -4.86
C VAL A 85 -0.06 -1.28 -3.53
N VAL A 86 -0.15 -0.38 -2.55
CA VAL A 86 -0.60 -0.75 -1.21
C VAL A 86 -1.98 -1.39 -1.29
N LYS A 87 -2.87 -0.83 -2.12
CA LYS A 87 -4.20 -1.40 -2.35
C LYS A 87 -4.14 -2.79 -3.00
N ALA A 88 -3.40 -2.96 -4.09
CA ALA A 88 -3.29 -4.26 -4.78
C ALA A 88 -2.72 -5.35 -3.86
N TYR A 89 -1.67 -5.00 -3.10
CA TYR A 89 -1.08 -5.93 -2.13
C TYR A 89 -2.09 -6.33 -1.06
N VAL A 90 -2.82 -5.36 -0.48
CA VAL A 90 -3.81 -5.61 0.58
C VAL A 90 -5.03 -6.35 0.06
N ASP A 91 -5.49 -6.09 -1.16
CA ASP A 91 -6.62 -6.83 -1.74
C ASP A 91 -6.30 -8.33 -1.89
N VAL A 92 -5.05 -8.66 -2.22
CA VAL A 92 -4.57 -10.06 -2.37
C VAL A 92 -4.18 -10.68 -1.02
N ASN A 93 -3.36 -9.99 -0.24
CA ASN A 93 -2.72 -10.51 0.98
C ASN A 93 -3.44 -10.11 2.27
N GLY A 94 -4.50 -9.31 2.19
CA GLY A 94 -5.33 -8.96 3.31
C GLY A 94 -5.84 -10.21 4.01
N SER A 95 -5.66 -10.27 5.33
CA SER A 95 -6.15 -11.38 6.14
C SER A 95 -7.68 -11.30 6.19
N SER A 96 -8.35 -12.09 5.36
CA SER A 96 -9.76 -12.42 5.55
C SER A 96 -9.87 -13.92 5.74
N GLY A 97 -10.69 -14.34 6.72
CA GLY A 97 -11.03 -15.75 6.89
C GLY A 97 -11.89 -16.29 5.73
N LEU A 98 -12.57 -15.39 5.01
CA LEU A 98 -13.43 -15.70 3.87
C LEU A 98 -13.03 -14.90 2.64
N GLU A 99 -13.15 -15.49 1.46
CA GLU A 99 -13.04 -14.85 0.16
C GLU A 99 -14.37 -14.85 -0.57
N LYS A 100 -14.67 -13.75 -1.27
CA LYS A 100 -15.84 -13.64 -2.13
C LYS A 100 -15.53 -14.31 -3.46
N ILE A 101 -16.35 -15.26 -3.86
CA ILE A 101 -16.20 -16.01 -5.11
C ILE A 101 -17.43 -15.81 -5.99
N THR A 102 -17.22 -15.73 -7.30
CA THR A 102 -18.30 -15.69 -8.29
C THR A 102 -18.09 -16.84 -9.27
N GLU A 103 -18.97 -17.83 -9.22
CA GLU A 103 -18.94 -19.07 -10.02
C GLU A 103 -20.27 -19.16 -10.78
N GLU A 104 -20.22 -19.31 -12.10
CA GLU A 104 -21.40 -19.45 -12.97
C GLU A 104 -22.49 -18.34 -12.77
N GLY A 105 -22.06 -17.12 -12.42
CA GLY A 105 -22.96 -15.98 -12.20
C GLY A 105 -23.57 -15.91 -10.80
N SER A 106 -23.33 -16.91 -9.94
CA SER A 106 -23.69 -16.87 -8.52
C SER A 106 -22.51 -16.39 -7.69
N THR A 107 -22.77 -15.54 -6.69
CA THR A 107 -21.74 -14.93 -5.86
C THR A 107 -21.96 -15.28 -4.40
N GLY A 108 -20.94 -15.81 -3.72
CA GLY A 108 -20.99 -16.20 -2.32
C GLY A 108 -19.65 -16.02 -1.61
N TRP A 109 -19.54 -16.55 -0.40
CA TRP A 109 -18.34 -16.47 0.44
C TRP A 109 -17.84 -17.86 0.84
N ARG A 110 -16.55 -18.14 0.66
CA ARG A 110 -15.90 -19.41 1.05
C ARG A 110 -14.66 -19.14 1.91
N LEU A 111 -14.16 -20.12 2.65
CA LEU A 111 -12.86 -20.03 3.32
C LEU A 111 -11.75 -19.64 2.33
N LYS A 112 -10.94 -18.65 2.70
CA LYS A 112 -9.86 -18.12 1.84
C LYS A 112 -8.79 -19.18 1.56
N GLY A 113 -8.35 -19.27 0.29
CA GLY A 113 -7.24 -20.13 -0.13
C GLY A 113 -7.63 -21.59 -0.31
N THR A 114 -8.94 -21.88 -0.38
CA THR A 114 -9.42 -23.22 -0.70
C THR A 114 -9.29 -23.48 -2.20
N ASP A 115 -8.91 -24.70 -2.59
CA ASP A 115 -8.87 -25.10 -4.01
C ASP A 115 -10.31 -25.15 -4.55
N PRO A 116 -10.67 -24.29 -5.54
CA PRO A 116 -12.02 -24.26 -6.10
C PRO A 116 -12.47 -25.60 -6.69
N ASN A 117 -11.55 -26.44 -7.16
CA ASN A 117 -11.88 -27.75 -7.74
C ASN A 117 -12.45 -28.75 -6.72
N ASN A 118 -12.28 -28.48 -5.42
CA ASN A 118 -12.82 -29.34 -4.38
C ASN A 118 -14.31 -29.04 -4.10
N TYR A 119 -14.83 -27.87 -4.47
CA TYR A 119 -16.18 -27.44 -4.15
C TYR A 119 -17.07 -27.39 -5.41
N VAL A 120 -18.38 -27.41 -5.21
CA VAL A 120 -19.36 -27.09 -6.26
C VAL A 120 -19.56 -25.59 -6.32
N THR A 121 -20.03 -25.08 -7.47
CA THR A 121 -20.57 -23.72 -7.66
C THR A 121 -21.32 -23.25 -6.41
N THR A 122 -20.86 -22.14 -5.83
CA THR A 122 -21.54 -21.48 -4.72
C THR A 122 -22.93 -20.99 -5.14
N GLY A 123 -23.89 -21.06 -4.23
CA GLY A 123 -25.15 -20.34 -4.40
C GLY A 123 -24.95 -18.82 -4.27
N GLY A 124 -25.89 -18.04 -4.82
CA GLY A 124 -25.96 -16.60 -4.57
C GLY A 124 -26.16 -16.30 -3.09
N ASP A 125 -25.39 -15.36 -2.54
CA ASP A 125 -25.36 -14.98 -1.12
C ASP A 125 -25.13 -16.16 -0.15
N ALA A 126 -24.54 -17.26 -0.64
CA ALA A 126 -24.23 -18.43 0.19
C ALA A 126 -22.94 -18.23 1.01
N ILE A 127 -22.85 -18.94 2.14
CA ILE A 127 -21.68 -18.96 3.04
C ILE A 127 -21.18 -20.40 3.19
N ASP A 128 -20.02 -20.69 2.62
CA ASP A 128 -19.38 -21.99 2.62
C ASP A 128 -18.22 -22.04 3.62
N LEU A 129 -18.50 -22.57 4.80
CA LEU A 129 -17.55 -22.91 5.87
C LEU A 129 -17.25 -24.41 5.88
N SER A 130 -17.58 -25.13 4.82
CA SER A 130 -17.33 -26.56 4.75
C SER A 130 -15.85 -26.83 4.50
N SER A 131 -15.39 -27.98 4.98
CA SER A 131 -14.04 -28.48 4.74
C SER A 131 -14.12 -29.85 4.08
N ILE A 132 -13.14 -30.16 3.24
CA ILE A 132 -13.07 -31.43 2.54
C ILE A 132 -11.90 -32.23 3.10
N VAL A 133 -12.05 -33.55 3.17
CA VAL A 133 -10.96 -34.45 3.58
C VAL A 133 -9.86 -34.39 2.52
N SER A 134 -8.60 -34.23 2.93
CA SER A 134 -7.48 -34.20 1.98
C SER A 134 -7.43 -35.47 1.14
N GLY A 135 -7.37 -35.33 -0.19
CA GLY A 135 -7.27 -36.45 -1.12
C GLY A 135 -8.59 -36.97 -1.69
N VAL A 136 -9.75 -36.36 -1.36
CA VAL A 136 -10.99 -36.59 -2.13
C VAL A 136 -11.25 -35.41 -3.07
N SER A 137 -11.36 -35.69 -4.37
CA SER A 137 -11.68 -34.70 -5.41
C SER A 137 -13.04 -35.04 -5.99
N TYR A 138 -14.12 -34.82 -5.24
CA TYR A 138 -15.48 -35.04 -5.75
C TYR A 138 -16.43 -33.93 -5.28
N SER A 139 -16.64 -33.01 -6.23
CA SER A 139 -17.49 -31.82 -6.27
C SER A 139 -18.96 -32.09 -5.89
N THR A 140 -19.25 -32.40 -4.63
CA THR A 140 -20.65 -32.47 -4.16
C THR A 140 -20.89 -31.70 -2.87
N PHE A 141 -19.86 -31.20 -2.21
CA PHE A 141 -19.96 -30.47 -0.95
C PHE A 141 -19.86 -28.96 -1.17
N GLY A 142 -20.33 -28.21 -0.19
CA GLY A 142 -20.37 -26.75 -0.21
C GLY A 142 -21.78 -26.17 -0.10
N ALA A 143 -21.83 -24.84 -0.06
CA ALA A 143 -23.06 -24.07 0.02
C ALA A 143 -23.57 -23.71 -1.39
N THR A 144 -24.26 -24.65 -2.05
CA THR A 144 -24.65 -24.54 -3.47
C THR A 144 -26.03 -23.91 -3.68
N GLY A 145 -26.83 -23.80 -2.63
CA GLY A 145 -28.15 -23.15 -2.68
C GLY A 145 -28.08 -21.65 -2.42
N ILE A 146 -29.02 -20.87 -2.96
CA ILE A 146 -29.10 -19.43 -2.69
C ILE A 146 -29.37 -19.19 -1.19
N ASN A 147 -28.66 -18.23 -0.58
CA ASN A 147 -28.69 -17.92 0.86
C ASN A 147 -28.36 -19.13 1.77
N SER A 148 -27.71 -20.15 1.24
CA SER A 148 -27.42 -21.36 1.99
C SER A 148 -26.14 -21.23 2.82
N ILE A 149 -26.04 -22.01 3.90
CA ILE A 149 -24.85 -22.10 4.75
C ILE A 149 -24.44 -23.56 4.85
N ALA A 150 -23.20 -23.90 4.49
CA ALA A 150 -22.61 -25.22 4.71
C ALA A 150 -21.46 -25.10 5.71
N MET A 151 -21.42 -25.95 6.75
CA MET A 151 -20.36 -25.90 7.74
C MET A 151 -19.94 -27.28 8.28
N GLY A 152 -18.62 -27.49 8.40
CA GLY A 152 -18.04 -28.76 8.84
C GLY A 152 -17.56 -29.66 7.69
N ILE A 153 -17.13 -30.87 8.01
CA ILE A 153 -16.52 -31.79 7.04
C ILE A 153 -17.59 -32.38 6.12
N GLU A 154 -17.38 -32.32 4.79
CA GLU A 154 -18.22 -32.99 3.78
C GLU A 154 -19.72 -32.65 3.92
N THR A 155 -20.06 -31.36 3.98
CA THR A 155 -21.44 -30.88 4.05
C THR A 155 -21.91 -30.26 2.75
N LYS A 156 -23.16 -30.52 2.34
CA LYS A 156 -23.80 -29.86 1.21
C LYS A 156 -25.09 -29.14 1.63
N ALA A 157 -25.16 -27.85 1.35
CA ALA A 157 -26.36 -27.03 1.55
C ALA A 157 -26.89 -26.58 0.17
N SER A 158 -27.82 -27.35 -0.43
CA SER A 158 -28.26 -27.13 -1.83
C SER A 158 -29.65 -26.52 -2.00
N GLY A 159 -30.39 -26.29 -0.91
CA GLY A 159 -31.71 -25.67 -0.93
C GLY A 159 -31.66 -24.15 -0.75
N TYR A 160 -32.80 -23.48 -0.93
CA TYR A 160 -32.95 -22.05 -0.67
C TYR A 160 -33.01 -21.78 0.84
N ASN A 161 -32.19 -20.86 1.36
CA ASN A 161 -32.11 -20.51 2.80
C ASN A 161 -31.85 -21.68 3.75
N VAL A 162 -31.04 -22.68 3.35
CA VAL A 162 -30.79 -23.86 4.20
C VAL A 162 -29.46 -23.78 4.94
N LEU A 163 -29.42 -24.26 6.18
CA LEU A 163 -28.19 -24.53 6.93
C LEU A 163 -27.93 -26.05 6.93
N CYS A 164 -26.79 -26.47 6.38
CA CYS A 164 -26.26 -27.81 6.53
C CYS A 164 -25.04 -27.77 7.45
N LYS A 165 -25.06 -28.58 8.51
CA LYS A 165 -23.90 -28.78 9.37
C LYS A 165 -23.66 -30.25 9.67
N ARG A 166 -22.41 -30.68 9.68
CA ARG A 166 -22.02 -32.01 10.16
C ARG A 166 -21.25 -31.86 11.47
N THR A 167 -21.75 -32.52 12.51
CA THR A 167 -21.08 -32.57 13.82
C THR A 167 -20.73 -34.04 14.09
N ARG A 168 -19.45 -34.35 14.31
CA ARG A 168 -19.05 -35.64 14.90
C ARG A 168 -19.27 -35.54 16.40
N LEU A 169 -19.96 -36.49 17.02
CA LEU A 169 -20.16 -36.51 18.46
C LEU A 169 -18.79 -36.47 19.16
N VAL A 170 -18.48 -35.39 19.88
CA VAL A 170 -17.36 -35.32 20.82
C VAL A 170 -17.96 -35.52 22.20
N ASN A 171 -17.69 -36.65 22.83
CA ASN A 171 -18.08 -36.87 24.22
C ASN A 171 -17.41 -35.79 25.07
N PHE A 172 -18.18 -34.84 25.60
CA PHE A 172 -17.74 -34.02 26.71
C PHE A 172 -17.72 -34.91 27.95
N ILE A 173 -16.58 -35.49 28.26
CA ILE A 173 -16.34 -36.00 29.60
C ILE A 173 -16.09 -34.75 30.44
N GLY A 174 -17.14 -34.26 31.09
CA GLY A 174 -17.00 -33.26 32.14
C GLY A 174 -16.16 -33.86 33.28
N TYR A 175 -15.21 -33.08 33.77
CA TYR A 175 -14.62 -33.30 35.09
C TYR A 175 -15.56 -32.74 36.15
#